data_AF-A0A2N5F009-F1
#
_entry.id   AF-A0A2N5F009-F1
#
_cell.length_a   1.000
_cell.length_b   1.000
_cell.length_c   1.000
_cell.angle_alpha   90.00
_cell.angle_beta   90.00
_cell.angle_gamma   90.00
#
_symmetry.space_group_name_H-M   'P 1'
#
loop_
_entity.id
_entity.type
_entity.pdbx_description
1 polymer ?
#
loop_
_entity_poly.entity_id
_entity_poly.type
_entity_poly.pdbx_seq_one_letter_code
_entity_poly.pdbx_strand_id
1 'polypeptide(L)'
;MLIAVVAGYGIWLYSESQKVRWVVDLVGGEAILRASEYTPSDEDSLYIKSLHLSPDEQMYDSVRALKLCQEINEKCLTISLTVANFLLINTTDVQAARNVVQGYARYNILQAQPCPAKYETSQVIKDTQYLSTLPPGEAKRFAEDQLARIETSGGLIFSLRTPECRGYFAAHPYVARGYLAHMALLVKAAQGTTSAAWLYLLSRPGVYAIIK
;
A
#
# COMPACT_ATOMS: atom_id res chain seq x y z
N MET A 1 20.16 -34.11 -10.46
CA MET A 1 19.18 -33.24 -11.16
C MET A 1 18.33 -32.41 -10.20
N LEU A 2 17.70 -33.01 -9.17
CA LEU A 2 16.89 -32.29 -8.17
C LEU A 2 17.65 -31.16 -7.44
N ILE A 3 18.88 -31.41 -7.01
CA ILE A 3 19.72 -30.44 -6.27
C ILE A 3 20.05 -29.20 -7.13
N ALA A 4 20.31 -29.38 -8.43
CA ALA A 4 20.62 -28.28 -9.34
C ALA A 4 19.38 -27.42 -9.64
N VAL A 5 18.19 -28.04 -9.73
CA VAL A 5 16.92 -27.33 -9.91
C VAL A 5 16.56 -26.53 -8.64
N VAL A 6 16.74 -27.12 -7.46
CA VAL A 6 16.50 -26.43 -6.17
C VAL A 6 17.49 -25.28 -5.96
N ALA A 7 18.77 -25.48 -6.27
CA ALA A 7 19.78 -24.44 -6.19
C ALA A 7 19.53 -23.29 -7.17
N GLY A 8 19.17 -23.60 -8.42
CA GLY A 8 18.81 -22.60 -9.42
C GLY A 8 17.57 -21.79 -9.02
N TYR A 9 16.55 -22.46 -8.48
CA TYR A 9 15.35 -21.81 -7.97
C TYR A 9 15.64 -20.92 -6.75
N GLY A 10 16.50 -21.36 -5.84
CA GLY A 10 16.95 -20.58 -4.68
C GLY A 10 17.71 -19.31 -5.06
N ILE A 11 18.62 -19.41 -6.05
CA ILE A 11 19.38 -18.25 -6.57
C ILE A 11 18.44 -17.25 -7.25
N TRP A 12 17.48 -17.74 -8.04
CA TRP A 12 16.49 -16.90 -8.70
C TRP A 12 15.62 -16.15 -7.69
N LEU A 13 15.07 -16.84 -6.69
CA LEU A 13 14.29 -16.20 -5.62
C LEU A 13 15.11 -15.19 -4.81
N TYR A 14 16.38 -15.50 -4.53
CA TYR A 14 17.27 -14.55 -3.87
C TYR A 14 17.46 -13.30 -4.71
N SER A 15 17.72 -13.44 -6.01
CA SER A 15 17.85 -12.31 -6.94
C SER A 15 16.58 -11.46 -6.99
N GLU A 16 15.40 -12.09 -7.11
CA GLU A 16 14.11 -11.38 -7.11
C GLU A 16 13.86 -10.64 -5.78
N SER A 17 14.24 -11.23 -4.64
CA SER A 17 14.12 -10.57 -3.34
C SER A 17 14.99 -9.32 -3.22
N GLN A 18 16.21 -9.33 -3.80
CA GLN A 18 17.09 -8.15 -3.75
C GLN A 18 16.51 -6.97 -4.52
N LYS A 19 15.72 -7.21 -5.58
CA LYS A 19 15.09 -6.14 -6.39
C LYS A 19 14.09 -5.29 -5.61
N VAL A 20 13.49 -5.85 -4.56
CA VAL A 20 12.40 -5.20 -3.79
C VAL A 20 12.67 -5.14 -2.30
N ARG A 21 13.87 -5.54 -1.85
CA ARG A 21 14.29 -5.46 -0.45
C ARG A 21 14.19 -4.03 0.08
N TRP A 22 14.51 -3.05 -0.78
CA TRP A 22 14.41 -1.63 -0.45
C TRP A 22 12.99 -1.21 -0.02
N VAL A 23 11.94 -1.88 -0.52
CA VAL A 23 10.54 -1.61 -0.13
C VAL A 23 10.30 -2.05 1.31
N VAL A 24 10.88 -3.19 1.70
CA VAL A 24 10.82 -3.68 3.08
C VAL A 24 11.60 -2.76 4.01
N ASP A 25 12.77 -2.28 3.58
CA ASP A 25 13.58 -1.34 4.36
C ASP A 25 12.90 0.03 4.50
N LEU A 26 12.13 0.46 3.49
CA LEU A 26 11.35 1.70 3.51
C LEU A 26 10.35 1.75 4.67
N VAL A 27 9.75 0.61 5.03
CA VAL A 27 8.78 0.50 6.14
C VAL A 27 9.42 0.10 7.48
N GLY A 28 10.75 0.17 7.59
CA GLY A 28 11.49 -0.14 8.82
C GLY A 28 11.99 -1.59 8.95
N GLY A 29 11.83 -2.41 7.92
CA GLY A 29 12.42 -3.75 7.84
C GLY A 29 11.57 -4.88 8.42
N GLU A 30 12.09 -6.10 8.32
CA GLU A 30 11.41 -7.35 8.74
C GLU A 30 11.02 -7.37 10.22
N ALA A 31 11.77 -6.68 11.08
CA ALA A 31 11.49 -6.63 12.51
C ALA A 31 10.14 -5.97 12.80
N ILE A 32 9.80 -4.89 12.08
CA ILE A 32 8.50 -4.22 12.20
C ILE A 32 7.38 -5.15 11.75
N LEU A 33 7.57 -5.85 10.63
CA LEU A 33 6.54 -6.74 10.09
C LEU A 33 6.23 -7.92 11.02
N ARG A 34 7.21 -8.37 11.82
CA ARG A 34 7.08 -9.46 12.80
C ARG A 34 6.60 -9.01 14.18
N ALA A 35 6.54 -7.70 14.44
CA ALA A 35 6.04 -7.20 15.71
C ALA A 35 4.63 -7.75 15.96
N SER A 36 4.37 -8.16 17.20
CA SER A 36 3.08 -8.75 17.61
C SER A 36 1.92 -7.84 17.24
N GLU A 37 0.74 -8.43 17.05
CA GLU A 37 -0.48 -7.72 16.70
C GLU A 37 -0.80 -6.64 17.74
N TYR A 38 -0.48 -5.40 17.39
CA TYR A 38 -1.03 -4.23 18.03
C TYR A 38 -2.49 -4.13 17.60
N THR A 39 -3.41 -4.06 18.55
CA THR A 39 -4.83 -3.84 18.26
C THR A 39 -5.00 -2.43 17.69
N PRO A 40 -5.37 -2.27 16.41
CA PRO A 40 -5.58 -0.94 15.84
C PRO A 40 -6.73 -0.24 16.56
N SER A 41 -6.75 1.10 16.55
CA SER A 41 -7.96 1.83 16.93
C SER A 41 -9.14 1.46 16.02
N ASP A 42 -10.36 1.83 16.39
CA ASP A 42 -11.53 1.56 15.56
C ASP A 42 -11.38 2.19 14.16
N GLU A 43 -10.87 3.42 14.07
CA GLU A 43 -10.64 4.10 12.80
C GLU A 43 -9.55 3.40 11.97
N ASP A 44 -8.46 2.97 12.59
CA ASP A 44 -7.37 2.28 11.91
C ASP A 44 -7.76 0.87 11.48
N SER A 45 -8.59 0.20 12.27
CA SER A 45 -9.14 -1.11 11.94
C SER A 45 -9.97 -1.03 10.67
N LEU A 46 -10.85 -0.03 10.58
CA LEU A 46 -11.67 0.18 9.39
C LEU A 46 -10.84 0.62 8.18
N TYR A 47 -9.83 1.47 8.40
CA TYR A 47 -8.87 1.83 7.36
C TYR A 47 -8.14 0.61 6.80
N ILE A 48 -7.66 -0.30 7.66
CA ILE A 48 -6.98 -1.51 7.20
C ILE A 48 -7.94 -2.44 6.46
N LYS A 49 -9.18 -2.59 6.92
CA LYS A 49 -10.20 -3.35 6.20
C LYS A 49 -10.49 -2.78 4.81
N SER A 50 -10.38 -1.47 4.61
CA SER A 50 -10.59 -0.86 3.28
C SER A 50 -9.46 -1.13 2.28
N LEU A 51 -8.36 -1.76 2.72
CA LEU A 51 -7.25 -2.20 1.86
C LEU A 51 -7.51 -3.58 1.22
N HIS A 52 -8.51 -4.32 1.71
CA HIS A 52 -8.84 -5.64 1.20
C HIS A 52 -9.33 -5.57 -0.25
N LEU A 53 -8.87 -6.49 -1.09
CA LEU A 53 -9.30 -6.57 -2.50
C LEU A 53 -10.69 -7.17 -2.66
N SER A 54 -11.26 -7.73 -1.59
CA SER A 54 -12.58 -8.35 -1.57
C SER A 54 -13.25 -8.07 -0.22
N PRO A 55 -13.93 -6.91 -0.07
CA PRO A 55 -14.60 -6.56 1.18
C PRO A 55 -15.82 -7.44 1.43
N ASP A 56 -16.13 -7.65 2.70
CA ASP A 56 -17.38 -8.28 3.14
C ASP A 56 -18.57 -7.28 3.10
N GLU A 57 -19.80 -7.79 3.21
CA GLU A 57 -21.00 -6.94 3.25
C GLU A 57 -20.97 -5.93 4.41
N GLN A 58 -20.40 -6.32 5.54
CA GLN A 58 -20.27 -5.45 6.71
C GLN A 58 -19.43 -4.20 6.41
N MET A 59 -18.42 -4.32 5.56
CA MET A 59 -17.59 -3.19 5.13
C MET A 59 -18.39 -2.17 4.32
N TYR A 60 -19.30 -2.59 3.44
CA TYR A 60 -20.16 -1.67 2.68
C TYR A 60 -21.01 -0.82 3.62
N ASP A 61 -21.66 -1.45 4.60
CA ASP A 61 -22.49 -0.75 5.58
C ASP A 61 -21.65 0.19 6.46
N SER A 62 -20.47 -0.27 6.86
CA SER A 62 -19.55 0.51 7.69
C SER A 62 -19.09 1.78 6.96
N VAL A 63 -18.70 1.68 5.68
CA VAL A 63 -18.29 2.83 4.86
C VAL A 63 -19.46 3.78 4.61
N ARG A 64 -20.66 3.26 4.34
CA ARG A 64 -21.86 4.08 4.12
C ARG A 64 -22.27 4.87 5.37
N ALA A 65 -22.00 4.34 6.55
CA ALA A 65 -22.26 5.00 7.82
C ALA A 65 -21.23 6.10 8.17
N LEU A 66 -20.07 6.12 7.52
CA LEU A 66 -19.05 7.14 7.76
C LEU A 66 -19.52 8.52 7.29
N LYS A 67 -19.34 9.52 8.16
CA LYS A 67 -19.50 10.92 7.79
C LYS A 67 -18.15 11.48 7.39
N LEU A 68 -18.03 11.90 6.13
CA LEU A 68 -16.86 12.66 5.68
C LEU A 68 -16.77 13.94 6.49
N CYS A 69 -15.56 14.23 6.97
CA CYS A 69 -15.23 15.40 7.76
C CYS A 69 -14.29 16.32 6.98
N GLN A 70 -14.16 17.57 7.44
CA GLN A 70 -13.33 18.60 6.81
C GLN A 70 -12.17 19.07 7.70
N GLU A 71 -12.00 18.45 8.86
CA GLU A 71 -10.96 18.81 9.81
C GLU A 71 -9.58 18.34 9.34
N ILE A 72 -8.56 19.15 9.62
CA ILE A 72 -7.15 18.82 9.31
C ILE A 72 -6.55 18.09 10.53
N ASN A 73 -6.96 16.84 10.72
CA ASN A 73 -6.40 15.96 11.75
C ASN A 73 -6.33 14.50 11.28
N GLU A 74 -5.54 13.69 11.98
CA GLU A 74 -5.29 12.29 11.60
C GLU A 74 -6.57 11.46 11.52
N LYS A 75 -7.52 11.67 12.44
CA LYS A 75 -8.79 10.96 12.46
C LYS A 75 -9.57 11.21 11.18
N CYS A 76 -9.70 12.48 10.81
CA CYS A 76 -10.45 12.87 9.64
C CYS A 76 -9.78 12.38 8.34
N LEU A 77 -8.45 12.48 8.28
CA LEU A 77 -7.67 11.91 7.18
C LEU A 77 -7.91 10.40 7.06
N THR A 78 -7.85 9.67 8.17
CA THR A 78 -8.02 8.21 8.19
C THR A 78 -9.41 7.81 7.69
N ILE A 79 -10.49 8.46 8.17
CA ILE A 79 -11.87 8.22 7.70
C ILE A 79 -11.98 8.47 6.19
N SER A 80 -11.42 9.58 5.72
CA SER A 80 -11.53 10.00 4.33
C SER A 80 -10.79 9.06 3.38
N LEU A 81 -9.58 8.64 3.77
CA LEU A 81 -8.81 7.66 3.03
C LEU A 81 -9.44 6.26 3.10
N THR A 82 -10.12 5.93 4.19
CA THR A 82 -10.89 4.68 4.31
C THR A 82 -11.96 4.60 3.23
N VAL A 83 -12.79 5.64 3.11
CA VAL A 83 -13.83 5.75 2.07
C VAL A 83 -13.19 5.72 0.67
N ALA A 84 -12.10 6.48 0.48
CA ALA A 84 -11.44 6.57 -0.82
C ALA A 84 -10.85 5.23 -1.29
N ASN A 85 -10.14 4.51 -0.41
CA ASN A 85 -9.56 3.20 -0.73
C ASN A 85 -10.65 2.17 -1.04
N PHE A 86 -11.71 2.16 -0.23
CA PHE A 86 -12.85 1.28 -0.46
C PHE A 86 -13.45 1.51 -1.84
N LEU A 87 -13.71 2.78 -2.21
CA LEU A 87 -14.23 3.14 -3.52
C LEU A 87 -13.23 2.76 -4.63
N LEU A 88 -11.95 3.11 -4.50
CA LEU A 88 -10.93 2.80 -5.51
C LEU A 88 -10.86 1.30 -5.84
N ILE A 89 -11.00 0.44 -4.83
CA ILE A 89 -10.90 -1.01 -5.00
C ILE A 89 -12.22 -1.61 -5.51
N ASN A 90 -13.37 -1.06 -5.10
CA ASN A 90 -14.67 -1.74 -5.23
C ASN A 90 -15.69 -1.04 -6.13
N THR A 91 -15.36 0.10 -6.74
CA THR A 91 -16.22 0.75 -7.73
C THR A 91 -15.59 0.77 -9.11
N THR A 92 -16.45 0.76 -10.12
CA THR A 92 -16.06 1.01 -11.52
C THR A 92 -15.77 2.50 -11.76
N ASP A 93 -16.27 3.41 -10.90
CA ASP A 93 -16.00 4.85 -11.01
C ASP A 93 -14.70 5.24 -10.27
N VAL A 94 -13.59 4.86 -10.88
CA VAL A 94 -12.24 5.18 -10.39
C VAL A 94 -12.01 6.70 -10.35
N GLN A 95 -12.70 7.49 -11.18
CA GLN A 95 -12.49 8.93 -11.26
C GLN A 95 -13.06 9.67 -10.04
N ALA A 96 -14.25 9.31 -9.57
CA ALA A 96 -14.82 9.88 -8.35
C ALA A 96 -13.93 9.56 -7.13
N ALA A 97 -13.47 8.31 -7.03
CA ALA A 97 -12.60 7.89 -5.93
C ALA A 97 -11.22 8.58 -5.97
N ARG A 98 -10.64 8.77 -7.16
CA ARG A 98 -9.44 9.59 -7.37
C ARG A 98 -9.62 11.03 -6.90
N ASN A 99 -10.75 11.64 -7.21
CA ASN A 99 -11.05 13.01 -6.79
C ASN A 99 -11.12 13.12 -5.26
N VAL A 100 -11.56 12.08 -4.54
CA VAL A 100 -11.51 12.05 -3.07
C VAL A 100 -10.05 12.05 -2.59
N VAL A 101 -9.22 11.12 -3.08
CA VAL A 101 -7.79 11.05 -2.69
C VAL A 101 -7.05 12.36 -3.00
N GLN A 102 -7.29 12.97 -4.16
CA GLN A 102 -6.70 14.25 -4.56
C GLN A 102 -7.32 15.45 -3.83
N GLY A 103 -8.60 15.39 -3.49
CA GLY A 103 -9.30 16.44 -2.74
C GLY A 103 -8.72 16.60 -1.34
N TYR A 104 -8.40 15.49 -0.68
CA TYR A 104 -7.68 15.48 0.60
C TYR A 104 -6.18 15.78 0.47
N ALA A 105 -5.63 15.71 -0.75
CA ALA A 105 -4.27 16.19 -1.05
C ALA A 105 -4.11 17.71 -1.00
N ARG A 106 -5.19 18.48 -0.78
CA ARG A 106 -5.15 19.94 -0.72
C ARG A 106 -4.65 20.44 0.64
N TYR A 107 -3.32 20.38 0.77
CA TYR A 107 -2.44 21.00 1.77
C TYR A 107 -2.78 20.69 3.24
N ASN A 108 -1.72 20.45 4.03
CA ASN A 108 -1.75 20.13 5.47
C ASN A 108 -1.84 18.65 5.83
N ILE A 109 -1.61 17.71 4.89
CA ILE A 109 -1.43 16.28 5.24
C ILE A 109 -0.33 16.12 6.30
N LEU A 110 0.81 16.80 6.14
CA LEU A 110 1.89 16.74 7.13
C LEU A 110 1.54 17.43 8.47
N GLN A 111 0.53 18.31 8.49
CA GLN A 111 0.00 18.86 9.74
C GLN A 111 -0.97 17.88 10.42
N ALA A 112 -1.75 17.15 9.62
CA ALA A 112 -2.68 16.12 10.10
C ALA A 112 -1.96 14.84 10.55
N GLN A 113 -0.89 14.44 9.85
CA GLN A 113 -0.12 13.23 10.09
C GLN A 113 1.37 13.46 9.76
N PRO A 114 2.27 13.54 10.76
CA PRO A 114 3.71 13.76 10.51
C PRO A 114 4.35 12.70 9.61
N CYS A 115 3.89 11.46 9.68
CA CYS A 115 4.20 10.44 8.69
C CYS A 115 2.99 10.18 7.78
N PRO A 116 3.01 10.55 6.49
CA PRO A 116 1.87 10.41 5.59
C PRO A 116 1.69 8.98 5.05
N ALA A 117 1.99 7.94 5.85
CA ALA A 117 1.99 6.54 5.41
C ALA A 117 0.62 6.08 4.88
N LYS A 118 -0.47 6.46 5.56
CA LYS A 118 -1.83 6.10 5.12
C LYS A 118 -2.17 6.76 3.78
N TYR A 119 -1.77 8.02 3.62
CA TYR A 119 -1.98 8.76 2.38
C TYR A 119 -1.15 8.19 1.23
N GLU A 120 0.14 7.89 1.45
CA GLU A 120 1.00 7.25 0.45
C GLU A 120 0.47 5.87 0.04
N THR A 121 -0.04 5.08 0.99
CA THR A 121 -0.73 3.82 0.68
C THR A 121 -1.91 4.04 -0.25
N SER A 122 -2.76 5.04 0.03
CA SER A 122 -3.87 5.41 -0.85
C SER A 122 -3.42 5.88 -2.24
N GLN A 123 -2.27 6.56 -2.35
CA GLN A 123 -1.70 6.92 -3.66
C GLN A 123 -1.28 5.68 -4.46
N VAL A 124 -0.64 4.70 -3.81
CA VAL A 124 -0.25 3.43 -4.45
C VAL A 124 -1.49 2.67 -4.92
N ILE A 125 -2.56 2.61 -4.12
CA ILE A 125 -3.84 2.00 -4.51
C ILE A 125 -4.41 2.72 -5.72
N LYS A 126 -4.52 4.05 -5.65
CA LYS A 126 -5.05 4.88 -6.73
C LYS A 126 -4.32 4.64 -8.05
N ASP A 127 -2.99 4.57 -8.01
CA ASP A 127 -2.16 4.30 -9.19
C ASP A 127 -2.30 2.86 -9.67
N THR A 128 -2.38 1.88 -8.75
CA THR A 128 -2.61 0.47 -9.09
C THR A 128 -3.96 0.25 -9.77
N GLN A 129 -5.02 0.90 -9.29
CA GLN A 129 -6.36 0.78 -9.88
C GLN A 129 -6.44 1.46 -11.24
N TYR A 130 -5.73 2.59 -11.42
CA TYR A 130 -5.63 3.26 -12.71
C TYR A 130 -4.96 2.41 -13.80
N LEU A 131 -4.08 1.47 -13.43
CA LEU A 131 -3.46 0.55 -14.41
C LEU A 131 -4.49 -0.23 -15.22
N SER A 132 -5.63 -0.59 -14.61
CA SER A 132 -6.70 -1.34 -15.27
C SER A 132 -7.38 -0.55 -16.41
N THR A 133 -7.25 0.78 -16.40
CA THR A 133 -7.83 1.65 -17.43
C THR A 133 -6.87 1.92 -18.59
N LEU A 134 -5.65 1.39 -18.53
CA LEU A 134 -4.60 1.63 -19.52
C LEU A 134 -4.37 0.38 -20.40
N PRO A 135 -3.92 0.57 -21.66
CA PRO A 135 -3.40 -0.53 -22.47
C PRO A 135 -2.22 -1.25 -21.76
N PRO A 136 -2.02 -2.57 -21.93
CA PRO A 136 -1.03 -3.33 -21.17
C PRO A 136 0.41 -2.78 -21.19
N GLY A 137 0.87 -2.30 -22.36
CA GLY A 137 2.21 -1.70 -22.49
C GLY A 137 2.33 -0.30 -21.88
N GLU A 138 1.22 0.43 -21.75
CA GLU A 138 1.18 1.72 -21.03
C GLU A 138 1.07 1.50 -19.52
N ALA A 139 0.24 0.55 -19.09
CA ALA A 139 0.12 0.14 -17.70
C ALA A 139 1.48 -0.28 -17.12
N LYS A 140 2.23 -1.13 -17.84
CA LYS A 140 3.56 -1.56 -17.41
C LYS A 140 4.52 -0.38 -17.23
N ARG A 141 4.65 0.49 -18.25
CA ARG A 141 5.53 1.66 -18.20
C ARG A 141 5.15 2.61 -17.06
N PHE A 142 3.86 2.88 -16.89
CA PHE A 142 3.36 3.70 -15.79
C PHE A 142 3.73 3.10 -14.42
N ALA A 143 3.58 1.79 -14.25
CA ALA A 143 3.96 1.10 -13.01
C ALA A 143 5.49 1.14 -12.76
N GLU A 144 6.31 0.97 -13.80
CA GLU A 144 7.77 1.11 -13.73
C GLU A 144 8.16 2.54 -13.28
N ASP A 145 7.55 3.57 -13.88
CA ASP A 145 7.79 4.97 -13.52
C ASP A 145 7.39 5.28 -12.07
N GLN A 146 6.22 4.80 -11.62
CA GLN A 146 5.79 4.98 -10.24
C GLN A 146 6.73 4.26 -9.27
N LEU A 147 7.16 3.03 -9.59
CA LEU A 147 8.07 2.26 -8.75
C LEU A 147 9.44 2.95 -8.64
N ALA A 148 10.00 3.42 -9.76
CA ALA A 148 11.26 4.17 -9.79
C ALA A 148 11.17 5.48 -9.00
N ARG A 149 10.02 6.16 -9.07
CA ARG A 149 9.75 7.34 -8.24
C ARG A 149 9.80 7.00 -6.76
N ILE A 150 9.04 6.00 -6.31
CA ILE A 150 9.03 5.57 -4.90
C ILE A 150 10.43 5.16 -4.44
N GLU A 151 11.18 4.43 -5.27
CA GLU A 151 12.56 4.02 -4.95
C GLU A 151 13.49 5.24 -4.78
N THR A 152 13.31 6.29 -5.58
CA THR A 152 14.16 7.48 -5.53
C THR A 152 13.74 8.43 -4.40
N SER A 153 12.48 8.83 -4.35
CA SER A 153 11.97 9.84 -3.39
C SER A 153 11.48 9.24 -2.07
N GLY A 154 11.35 7.93 -1.96
CA GLY A 154 10.81 7.26 -0.78
C GLY A 154 9.28 7.30 -0.70
N GLY A 155 8.59 7.66 -1.78
CA GLY A 155 7.12 7.76 -1.87
C GLY A 155 6.68 8.44 -3.17
N LEU A 156 5.38 8.42 -3.44
CA LEU A 156 4.78 9.03 -4.63
C LEU A 156 4.61 10.53 -4.48
N ILE A 157 4.20 11.02 -3.32
CA ILE A 157 3.97 12.46 -3.09
C ILE A 157 4.88 12.97 -1.97
N PHE A 158 4.91 12.26 -0.85
CA PHE A 158 5.74 12.55 0.32
C PHE A 158 6.71 11.41 0.57
N SER A 159 7.90 11.75 1.06
CA SER A 159 8.88 10.73 1.43
C SER A 159 8.45 10.00 2.69
N LEU A 160 8.47 8.68 2.66
CA LEU A 160 8.35 7.81 3.84
C LEU A 160 9.72 7.53 4.49
N ARG A 161 10.82 8.04 3.93
CA ARG A 161 12.20 7.90 4.47
C ARG A 161 12.52 8.91 5.57
N THR A 162 11.53 9.30 6.36
CA THR A 162 11.70 10.29 7.44
C THR A 162 11.82 9.60 8.80
N PRO A 163 12.47 10.25 9.80
CA PRO A 163 12.48 9.76 11.16
C PRO A 163 11.08 9.52 11.74
N GLU A 164 10.14 10.42 11.44
CA GLU A 164 8.74 10.35 11.86
C GLU A 164 8.08 9.10 11.31
N CYS A 165 8.33 8.76 10.04
CA CYS A 165 7.78 7.55 9.45
C CYS A 165 8.39 6.26 9.99
N ARG A 166 9.68 6.25 10.33
CA ARG A 166 10.28 5.09 11.01
C ARG A 166 9.62 4.84 12.37
N GLY A 167 9.40 5.89 13.15
CA GLY A 167 8.68 5.78 14.42
C GLY A 167 7.23 5.35 14.23
N TYR A 168 6.55 5.92 13.23
CA TYR A 168 5.16 5.61 12.93
C TYR A 168 4.95 4.14 12.52
N PHE A 169 5.78 3.61 11.62
CA PHE A 169 5.69 2.19 11.23
C PHE A 169 6.02 1.24 12.37
N ALA A 170 6.97 1.60 13.24
CA ALA A 170 7.27 0.81 14.43
C ALA A 170 6.08 0.76 15.41
N ALA A 171 5.36 1.86 15.56
CA ALA A 171 4.15 1.92 16.38
C ALA A 171 2.93 1.26 15.72
N HIS A 172 2.86 1.27 14.39
CA HIS A 172 1.72 0.75 13.61
C HIS A 172 2.15 -0.27 12.55
N PRO A 173 2.61 -1.49 12.93
CA PRO A 173 3.05 -2.51 11.99
C PRO A 173 2.01 -2.90 10.93
N TYR A 174 0.73 -2.80 11.24
CA TYR A 174 -0.36 -3.08 10.31
C TYR A 174 -0.39 -2.09 9.13
N VAL A 175 0.00 -0.82 9.32
CA VAL A 175 0.11 0.15 8.22
C VAL A 175 1.29 -0.19 7.31
N ALA A 176 2.43 -0.61 7.89
CA ALA A 176 3.56 -1.10 7.11
C ALA A 176 3.15 -2.30 6.24
N ARG A 177 2.43 -3.26 6.83
CA ARG A 177 1.91 -4.44 6.11
C ARG A 177 0.98 -4.04 4.98
N GLY A 178 0.06 -3.11 5.20
CA GLY A 178 -0.87 -2.64 4.18
C GLY A 178 -0.18 -1.91 3.03
N TYR A 179 0.80 -1.06 3.34
CA TYR A 179 1.63 -0.42 2.31
C TYR A 179 2.36 -1.48 1.45
N LEU A 180 3.01 -2.47 2.08
CA LEU A 180 3.70 -3.54 1.36
C LEU A 180 2.77 -4.39 0.49
N ALA A 181 1.54 -4.63 0.94
CA ALA A 181 0.57 -5.45 0.21
C ALA A 181 0.18 -4.80 -1.12
N HIS A 182 -0.06 -3.48 -1.12
CA HIS A 182 -0.36 -2.75 -2.35
C HIS A 182 0.90 -2.47 -3.20
N MET A 183 2.06 -2.29 -2.57
CA MET A 183 3.34 -2.24 -3.30
C MET A 183 3.59 -3.54 -4.08
N ALA A 184 3.21 -4.71 -3.54
CA ALA A 184 3.32 -5.97 -4.27
C ALA A 184 2.49 -5.96 -5.56
N LEU A 185 1.29 -5.36 -5.56
CA LEU A 185 0.47 -5.24 -6.77
C LEU A 185 1.11 -4.31 -7.80
N LEU A 186 1.68 -3.18 -7.37
CA LEU A 186 2.43 -2.28 -8.24
C LEU A 186 3.67 -2.94 -8.84
N VAL A 187 4.45 -3.68 -8.02
CA VAL A 187 5.62 -4.45 -8.47
C VAL A 187 5.20 -5.52 -9.48
N LYS A 188 4.10 -6.24 -9.22
CA LYS A 188 3.56 -7.24 -10.16
C LYS A 188 3.22 -6.61 -11.51
N ALA A 189 2.66 -5.40 -11.53
CA ALA A 189 2.37 -4.69 -12.77
C ALA A 189 3.64 -4.22 -13.49
N ALA A 190 4.62 -3.68 -12.76
CA ALA A 190 5.88 -3.19 -13.33
C ALA A 190 6.74 -4.33 -13.91
N GLN A 191 6.88 -5.42 -13.16
CA GLN A 191 7.81 -6.51 -13.49
C GLN A 191 7.15 -7.70 -14.21
N GLY A 192 5.83 -7.71 -14.28
CA GLY A 192 5.04 -8.79 -14.87
C GLY A 192 4.87 -10.00 -13.95
N THR A 193 3.99 -10.92 -14.35
CA THR A 193 3.64 -12.13 -13.57
C THR A 193 4.76 -13.16 -13.48
N THR A 194 5.78 -13.07 -14.35
CA THR A 194 6.94 -13.95 -14.35
C THR A 194 7.99 -13.58 -13.31
N SER A 195 7.91 -12.37 -12.71
CA SER A 195 8.74 -12.00 -11.56
C SER A 195 8.16 -12.60 -10.27
N ALA A 196 9.03 -13.03 -9.35
CA ALA A 196 8.64 -13.43 -8.00
C ALA A 196 8.85 -12.31 -6.96
N ALA A 197 9.27 -11.12 -7.36
CA ALA A 197 9.54 -10.02 -6.42
C ALA A 197 8.27 -9.58 -5.67
N TRP A 198 7.12 -9.55 -6.34
CA TRP A 198 5.84 -9.27 -5.67
C TRP A 198 5.42 -10.39 -4.71
N LEU A 199 5.70 -11.67 -5.05
CA LEU A 199 5.46 -12.81 -4.14
C LEU A 199 6.34 -12.72 -2.90
N TYR A 200 7.59 -12.25 -3.05
CA TYR A 200 8.46 -12.00 -1.91
C TYR A 200 7.82 -11.00 -0.93
N LEU A 201 7.27 -9.88 -1.43
CA LEU A 201 6.57 -8.89 -0.60
C LEU A 201 5.33 -9.49 0.07
N LEU A 202 4.49 -10.23 -0.67
CA LEU A 202 3.29 -10.86 -0.09
C LEU A 202 3.61 -11.95 0.93
N SER A 203 4.75 -12.64 0.79
CA SER A 203 5.21 -13.66 1.75
C SER A 203 5.65 -13.09 3.08
N ARG A 204 5.78 -11.76 3.21
CA ARG A 204 6.20 -11.13 4.46
C ARG A 204 5.11 -11.26 5.52
N PRO A 205 5.48 -11.35 6.81
CA PRO A 205 4.53 -11.60 7.90
C PRO A 205 3.36 -10.61 7.89
N GLY A 206 2.15 -11.15 7.83
CA GLY A 206 0.90 -10.38 7.86
C GLY A 206 0.58 -9.54 6.62
N VAL A 207 1.42 -9.55 5.57
CA VAL A 207 1.20 -8.71 4.38
C VAL A 207 0.08 -9.26 3.50
N TYR A 208 0.13 -10.54 3.15
CA TYR A 208 -0.92 -11.17 2.32
C TYR A 208 -2.31 -11.08 2.95
N ALA A 209 -2.41 -11.11 4.28
CA ALA A 209 -3.68 -11.02 4.99
C ALA A 209 -4.42 -9.70 4.78
N ILE A 210 -3.71 -8.61 4.45
CA ILE A 210 -4.32 -7.27 4.23
C ILE A 210 -5.11 -7.20 2.93
N ILE A 211 -4.71 -7.94 1.91
CA ILE A 211 -5.35 -7.88 0.59
C ILE A 211 -6.27 -9.07 0.32
N LYS A 212 -6.43 -9.96 1.31
CA LYS A 212 -7.27 -11.15 1.21
C LYS A 212 -8.74 -10.84 1.41
#